data_AF-A0A1H6UHZ3-F1
#
_entry.id   AF-A0A1H6UHZ3-F1
#
_cell.length_a   1.000
_cell.length_b   1.000
_cell.length_c   1.000
_cell.angle_alpha   90.00
_cell.angle_beta   90.00
_cell.angle_gamma   90.00
#
_symmetry.space_group_name_H-M   'P 1'
#
loop_
_entity.id
_entity.type
_entity.pdbx_description
1 polymer ?
#
loop_
_entity_poly.entity_id
_entity_poly.type
_entity_poly.pdbx_seq_one_letter_code
_entity_poly.pdbx_strand_id
1 'polypeptide(L)'
;MQKYLLFQVITLALLGGVGLEQIQAQQVSKEELLFLTPEWTGERFDDGRPRVPDHVLERMKEVTHEEAWAVMKNEGYRYQYAEGWVTINPDSVLVGRALTATFMPGRPDIHGAIDKRGKEAGKKGQNAWPVDLLVPGDVYVANQFGLHIGGPTIGDNVGNAIYTNSGNGIVYDGAVRDINGLKEIGGFTSYFTSYHPSHHNQSGDLNTMLTGINTPTKIRQVTVMAGDVVLGRDGAVSFIPPHLAEKVVVTSEIVRLRDMFGHQRIREGVYTAGQIDTRWADEIEKDFSQWLTDRMDDLPVPREQIQEILKNRTW
;
A
#
# COMPACT_ATOMS: atom_id res chain seq x y z
N MET A 1 -8.18 -21.88 -80.45
CA MET A 1 -6.81 -22.20 -79.97
C MET A 1 -6.33 -20.92 -79.31
N GLN A 2 -6.27 -20.78 -77.99
CA GLN A 2 -5.20 -21.21 -77.07
C GLN A 2 -5.61 -20.56 -75.71
N LYS A 3 -6.23 -21.21 -74.70
CA LYS A 3 -5.81 -22.20 -73.69
C LYS A 3 -4.63 -21.76 -72.78
N TYR A 4 -4.97 -21.60 -71.48
CA TYR A 4 -4.15 -21.51 -70.24
C TYR A 4 -3.49 -20.14 -69.95
N LEU A 5 -3.42 -19.59 -68.73
CA LEU A 5 -3.37 -20.19 -67.38
C LEU A 5 -3.72 -19.08 -66.35
N LEU A 6 -4.76 -19.26 -65.54
CA LEU A 6 -5.09 -18.34 -64.43
C LEU A 6 -4.36 -18.86 -63.18
N PHE A 7 -3.25 -18.22 -62.79
CA PHE A 7 -2.59 -18.48 -61.51
C PHE A 7 -3.23 -17.58 -60.44
N GLN A 8 -4.05 -18.17 -59.57
CA GLN A 8 -4.49 -17.50 -58.34
C GLN A 8 -3.35 -17.52 -57.33
N VAL A 9 -2.68 -16.37 -57.17
CA VAL A 9 -1.80 -16.14 -56.03
C VAL A 9 -2.69 -15.75 -54.85
N ILE A 10 -2.97 -16.70 -53.96
CA ILE A 10 -3.52 -16.41 -52.64
C ILE A 10 -2.36 -15.89 -51.79
N THR A 11 -2.24 -14.57 -51.69
CA THR A 11 -1.36 -13.94 -50.72
C THR A 11 -2.02 -14.02 -49.35
N LEU A 12 -1.64 -15.00 -48.53
CA LEU A 12 -1.96 -15.02 -47.11
C LEU A 12 -1.20 -13.87 -46.44
N ALA A 13 -1.88 -12.73 -46.25
CA ALA A 13 -1.39 -11.68 -45.38
C ALA A 13 -1.54 -12.15 -43.93
N LEU A 14 -0.50 -12.78 -43.40
CA LEU A 14 -0.27 -12.90 -41.97
C LEU A 14 -0.03 -11.47 -41.43
N LEU A 15 -1.13 -10.77 -41.15
CA LEU A 15 -1.13 -9.65 -40.21
C LEU A 15 -0.84 -10.25 -38.83
N GLY A 16 0.45 -10.50 -38.57
CA GLY A 16 0.94 -10.62 -37.22
C GLY A 16 0.57 -9.32 -36.52
N GLY A 17 -0.45 -9.39 -35.65
CA GLY A 17 -0.77 -8.30 -34.74
C GLY A 17 0.42 -8.11 -33.83
N VAL A 18 1.35 -7.24 -34.23
CA VAL A 18 2.30 -6.64 -33.31
C VAL A 18 1.43 -5.83 -32.37
N GLY A 19 1.14 -6.39 -31.20
CA GLY A 19 0.52 -5.63 -30.13
C GLY A 19 1.33 -4.35 -29.95
N LEU A 20 0.68 -3.20 -30.04
CA LEU A 20 1.28 -1.95 -29.64
C LEU A 20 1.59 -2.07 -28.15
N GLU A 21 2.81 -2.47 -27.80
CA GLU A 21 3.29 -2.33 -26.43
C GLU A 21 3.24 -0.84 -26.10
N GLN A 22 2.30 -0.46 -25.23
CA GLN A 22 2.28 0.88 -24.68
C GLN A 22 3.60 1.10 -23.94
N ILE A 23 4.37 2.09 -24.37
CA ILE A 23 5.63 2.46 -23.71
C ILE A 23 5.30 2.96 -22.30
N GLN A 24 5.45 2.07 -21.31
CA GLN A 24 5.22 2.36 -19.90
C GLN A 24 6.44 3.07 -19.29
N ALA A 25 6.75 4.29 -19.76
CA ALA A 25 7.82 5.21 -19.30
C ALA A 25 8.84 4.62 -18.28
N GLN A 26 8.61 4.83 -16.97
CA GLN A 26 9.37 4.27 -15.84
C GLN A 26 8.55 3.26 -15.02
N GLN A 27 7.37 2.90 -15.50
CA GLN A 27 6.49 1.99 -14.80
C GLN A 27 6.97 0.56 -15.05
N VAL A 28 7.05 -0.22 -13.98
CA VAL A 28 7.35 -1.66 -14.05
C VAL A 28 6.32 -2.35 -14.95
N SER A 29 6.74 -3.37 -15.70
CA SER A 29 5.80 -4.11 -16.55
C SER A 29 4.88 -4.99 -15.70
N LYS A 30 3.73 -5.35 -16.29
CA LYS A 30 2.78 -6.27 -15.67
C LYS A 30 3.41 -7.63 -15.36
N GLU A 31 4.23 -8.14 -16.29
CA GLU A 31 4.91 -9.43 -16.17
C GLU A 31 5.87 -9.42 -14.98
N GLU A 32 6.62 -8.33 -14.81
CA GLU A 32 7.55 -8.17 -13.69
C GLU A 32 6.79 -8.01 -12.36
N LEU A 33 5.68 -7.27 -12.34
CA LEU A 33 4.82 -7.18 -11.15
C LEU A 33 4.28 -8.55 -10.72
N LEU A 34 3.81 -9.36 -11.67
CA LEU A 34 3.36 -10.73 -11.42
C LEU A 34 4.49 -11.60 -10.87
N PHE A 35 5.68 -11.50 -11.48
CA PHE A 35 6.88 -12.22 -11.05
C PHE A 35 7.29 -11.88 -9.62
N LEU A 36 7.26 -10.59 -9.25
CA LEU A 36 7.68 -10.11 -7.93
C LEU A 36 6.62 -10.30 -6.83
N THR A 37 5.37 -10.59 -7.19
CA THR A 37 4.27 -10.81 -6.23
C THR A 37 3.58 -12.17 -6.42
N PRO A 38 4.33 -13.29 -6.44
CA PRO A 38 3.80 -14.59 -6.83
C PRO A 38 2.77 -15.15 -5.83
N GLU A 39 2.89 -14.80 -4.56
CA GLU A 39 1.99 -15.23 -3.49
C GLU A 39 0.59 -14.62 -3.58
N TRP A 40 0.43 -13.51 -4.32
CA TRP A 40 -0.89 -12.91 -4.50
C TRP A 40 -1.67 -13.60 -5.63
N THR A 41 -2.73 -14.30 -5.24
CA THR A 41 -3.63 -15.05 -6.14
C THR A 41 -4.99 -14.39 -6.34
N GLY A 42 -5.25 -13.25 -5.68
CA GLY A 42 -6.50 -12.50 -5.79
C GLY A 42 -6.56 -11.59 -7.03
N GLU A 43 -7.59 -10.74 -7.07
CA GLU A 43 -7.78 -9.76 -8.15
C GLU A 43 -6.58 -8.81 -8.26
N ARG A 44 -6.30 -8.34 -9.48
CA ARG A 44 -5.23 -7.37 -9.79
C ARG A 44 -5.79 -6.24 -10.64
N PHE A 45 -5.18 -5.08 -10.55
CA PHE A 45 -5.39 -4.00 -11.51
C PHE A 45 -4.85 -4.38 -12.89
N ASP A 46 -5.23 -3.60 -13.91
CA ASP A 46 -4.81 -3.87 -15.30
C ASP A 46 -3.29 -3.89 -15.47
N ASP A 47 -2.57 -3.07 -14.69
CA ASP A 47 -1.11 -2.98 -14.64
C ASP A 47 -0.44 -4.15 -13.90
N GLY A 48 -1.20 -5.10 -13.35
CA GLY A 48 -0.68 -6.26 -12.62
C GLY A 48 -0.54 -6.07 -11.12
N ARG A 49 -0.75 -4.86 -10.60
CA ARG A 49 -0.65 -4.58 -9.17
C ARG A 49 -1.71 -5.37 -8.36
N PRO A 50 -1.35 -6.01 -7.24
CA PRO A 50 -2.30 -6.66 -6.33
C PRO A 50 -3.43 -5.72 -5.89
N ARG A 51 -4.68 -6.20 -5.98
CA ARG A 51 -5.89 -5.47 -5.56
C ARG A 51 -6.52 -6.13 -4.34
N VAL A 52 -5.92 -5.92 -3.17
CA VAL A 52 -6.51 -6.33 -1.88
C VAL A 52 -7.91 -5.73 -1.75
N PRO A 53 -8.99 -6.46 -1.42
CA PRO A 53 -10.35 -5.90 -1.46
C PRO A 53 -10.60 -4.74 -0.46
N ASP A 54 -11.50 -3.81 -0.80
CA ASP A 54 -11.78 -2.63 0.04
C ASP A 54 -12.25 -3.00 1.46
N HIS A 55 -13.07 -4.06 1.60
CA HIS A 55 -13.53 -4.48 2.93
C HIS A 55 -12.39 -4.94 3.86
N VAL A 56 -11.29 -5.44 3.30
CA VAL A 56 -10.07 -5.79 4.07
C VAL A 56 -9.38 -4.51 4.54
N LEU A 57 -9.30 -3.49 3.67
CA LEU A 57 -8.75 -2.19 4.02
C LEU A 57 -9.58 -1.48 5.11
N GLU A 58 -10.90 -1.56 5.05
CA GLU A 58 -11.77 -0.97 6.08
C GLU A 58 -11.54 -1.63 7.44
N ARG A 59 -11.48 -2.97 7.48
CA ARG A 59 -11.18 -3.72 8.72
C ARG A 59 -9.75 -3.47 9.20
N MET A 60 -8.80 -3.26 8.30
CA MET A 60 -7.40 -2.98 8.62
C MET A 60 -7.21 -1.68 9.42
N LYS A 61 -8.16 -0.73 9.36
CA LYS A 61 -8.10 0.51 10.16
C LYS A 61 -8.11 0.26 11.67
N GLU A 62 -8.71 -0.86 12.10
CA GLU A 62 -8.76 -1.25 13.52
C GLU A 62 -7.49 -2.00 13.98
N VAL A 63 -6.63 -2.40 13.06
CA VAL A 63 -5.43 -3.20 13.34
C VAL A 63 -4.36 -2.34 14.01
N THR A 64 -3.70 -2.89 15.04
CA THR A 64 -2.54 -2.27 15.68
C THR A 64 -1.22 -2.68 15.03
N HIS A 65 -0.16 -1.91 15.25
CA HIS A 65 1.16 -2.26 14.70
C HIS A 65 1.68 -3.58 15.29
N GLU A 66 1.41 -3.86 16.56
CA GLU A 66 1.81 -5.07 17.27
C GLU A 66 1.18 -6.32 16.67
N GLU A 67 -0.12 -6.27 16.39
CA GLU A 67 -0.86 -7.39 15.78
C GLU A 67 -0.37 -7.66 14.34
N ALA A 68 -0.24 -6.60 13.53
CA ALA A 68 0.29 -6.72 12.17
C ALA A 68 1.72 -7.27 12.19
N TRP A 69 2.56 -6.75 13.09
CA TRP A 69 3.95 -7.19 13.24
C TRP A 69 4.05 -8.65 13.65
N ALA A 70 3.24 -9.11 14.60
CA ALA A 70 3.25 -10.50 15.04
C ALA A 70 2.98 -11.47 13.89
N VAL A 71 1.96 -11.17 13.06
CA VAL A 71 1.63 -11.97 11.88
C VAL A 71 2.77 -11.95 10.85
N MET A 72 3.21 -10.75 10.44
CA MET A 72 4.27 -10.60 9.43
C MET A 72 5.57 -11.29 9.86
N LYS A 73 6.00 -11.11 11.11
CA LYS A 73 7.21 -11.74 11.67
C LYS A 73 7.13 -13.26 11.64
N ASN A 74 5.97 -13.83 11.96
CA ASN A 74 5.76 -15.29 11.95
C ASN A 74 5.80 -15.86 10.52
N GLU A 75 5.42 -15.06 9.53
CA GLU A 75 5.54 -15.37 8.09
C GLU A 75 6.92 -15.04 7.51
N GLY A 76 7.89 -14.63 8.34
CA GLY A 76 9.27 -14.34 7.93
C GLY A 76 9.55 -12.90 7.51
N TYR A 77 8.54 -12.01 7.53
CA TYR A 77 8.65 -10.60 7.19
C TYR A 77 9.07 -9.77 8.41
N ARG A 78 10.37 -9.51 8.55
CA ARG A 78 10.98 -8.92 9.76
C ARG A 78 11.40 -7.46 9.63
N TYR A 79 11.07 -6.80 8.53
CA TYR A 79 11.50 -5.42 8.25
C TYR A 79 10.35 -4.50 7.82
N GLN A 80 9.10 -4.94 7.99
CA GLN A 80 7.91 -4.27 7.45
C GLN A 80 7.31 -3.17 8.35
N TYR A 81 8.14 -2.55 9.18
CA TYR A 81 7.73 -1.48 10.09
C TYR A 81 8.73 -0.32 9.98
N ALA A 82 8.23 0.91 9.89
CA ALA A 82 9.01 2.14 9.78
C ALA A 82 8.45 3.22 10.71
N GLU A 83 9.32 3.84 11.50
CA GLU A 83 8.98 4.81 12.56
C GLU A 83 9.82 6.08 12.46
N GLY A 84 9.42 7.16 13.14
CA GLY A 84 10.12 8.47 13.13
C GLY A 84 9.58 9.43 12.07
N TRP A 85 8.27 9.40 11.82
CA TRP A 85 7.62 10.24 10.82
C TRP A 85 7.15 11.56 11.42
N VAL A 86 7.11 12.59 10.58
CA VAL A 86 6.30 13.79 10.82
C VAL A 86 4.93 13.56 10.18
N THR A 87 3.89 14.06 10.84
CA THR A 87 2.50 13.91 10.40
C THR A 87 1.79 15.26 10.40
N ILE A 88 0.90 15.49 9.43
CA ILE A 88 0.03 16.68 9.43
C ILE A 88 -1.16 16.49 10.39
N ASN A 89 -1.79 15.31 10.35
CA ASN A 89 -2.93 14.92 11.18
C ASN A 89 -2.56 13.65 11.97
N PRO A 90 -1.99 13.79 13.18
CA PRO A 90 -1.42 12.66 13.92
C PRO A 90 -2.46 11.62 14.35
N ASP A 91 -3.72 12.03 14.54
CA ASP A 91 -4.80 11.13 14.97
C ASP A 91 -5.44 10.35 13.81
N SER A 92 -5.01 10.60 12.56
CA SER A 92 -5.57 9.95 11.38
C SER A 92 -4.92 8.59 11.10
N VAL A 93 -5.76 7.59 10.82
CA VAL A 93 -5.33 6.26 10.37
C VAL A 93 -5.24 6.25 8.84
N LEU A 94 -4.07 5.95 8.31
CA LEU A 94 -3.80 5.79 6.89
C LEU A 94 -3.87 4.30 6.52
N VAL A 95 -4.85 3.91 5.72
CA VAL A 95 -4.89 2.58 5.14
C VAL A 95 -5.14 2.65 3.65
N GLY A 96 -4.37 1.89 2.88
CA GLY A 96 -4.62 1.72 1.45
C GLY A 96 -3.54 0.92 0.75
N ARG A 97 -3.69 0.75 -0.57
CA ARG A 97 -2.76 -0.03 -1.40
C ARG A 97 -1.62 0.87 -1.88
N ALA A 98 -0.38 0.45 -1.70
CA ALA A 98 0.77 1.23 -2.13
C ALA A 98 0.77 1.40 -3.66
N LEU A 99 0.90 2.65 -4.10
CA LEU A 99 1.46 3.00 -5.41
C LEU A 99 2.85 3.55 -5.16
N THR A 100 3.89 2.92 -5.71
CA THR A 100 5.27 3.27 -5.37
C THR A 100 5.90 4.20 -6.41
N ALA A 101 6.69 5.17 -5.95
CA ALA A 101 7.53 6.01 -6.78
C ALA A 101 8.96 6.07 -6.21
N THR A 102 9.96 5.84 -7.05
CA THR A 102 11.36 5.88 -6.66
C THR A 102 12.07 7.02 -7.39
N PHE A 103 12.61 7.95 -6.61
CA PHE A 103 13.46 9.01 -7.13
C PHE A 103 14.93 8.73 -6.84
N MET A 104 15.80 9.36 -7.62
CA MET A 104 17.25 9.32 -7.46
C MET A 104 17.86 10.70 -7.70
N PRO A 105 19.11 10.95 -7.25
CA PRO A 105 19.84 12.16 -7.59
C PRO A 105 19.86 12.41 -9.10
N GLY A 106 19.67 13.66 -9.48
CA GLY A 106 19.60 14.07 -10.88
C GLY A 106 20.86 13.69 -11.67
N ARG A 107 20.65 13.05 -12.83
CA ARG A 107 21.72 12.75 -13.79
C ARG A 107 21.26 13.14 -15.21
N PRO A 108 21.84 14.19 -15.83
CA PRO A 108 21.27 14.79 -17.06
C PRO A 108 21.06 13.84 -18.24
N ASP A 109 22.00 12.93 -18.49
CA ASP A 109 21.91 11.94 -19.57
C ASP A 109 20.75 10.95 -19.36
N ILE A 110 20.60 10.44 -18.14
CA ILE A 110 19.51 9.52 -17.76
C ILE A 110 18.17 10.26 -17.76
N HIS A 111 18.10 11.41 -17.09
CA HIS A 111 16.87 12.21 -17.04
C HIS A 111 16.39 12.59 -18.44
N GLY A 112 17.29 13.01 -19.34
CA GLY A 112 16.94 13.35 -20.73
C GLY A 112 16.37 12.17 -21.51
N ALA A 113 16.92 10.97 -21.32
CA ALA A 113 16.39 9.76 -21.94
C ALA A 113 14.99 9.39 -21.41
N ILE A 114 14.78 9.48 -20.10
CA ILE A 114 13.49 9.20 -19.45
C ILE A 114 12.44 10.23 -19.87
N ASP A 115 12.79 11.52 -19.86
CA ASP A 115 11.89 12.61 -20.25
C ASP A 115 11.47 12.52 -21.72
N LYS A 116 12.42 12.18 -22.62
CA LYS A 116 12.12 11.92 -24.03
C LYS A 116 11.10 10.79 -24.18
N ARG A 117 11.33 9.65 -23.51
CA ARG A 117 10.40 8.50 -23.52
C ARG A 117 9.02 8.88 -22.99
N GLY A 118 8.97 9.65 -21.90
CA GLY A 118 7.72 10.14 -21.32
C GLY A 118 6.93 11.03 -22.28
N LYS A 119 7.62 11.96 -22.96
CA LYS A 119 7.01 12.83 -23.99
C LYS A 119 6.47 12.05 -25.17
N GLU A 120 7.20 11.05 -25.64
CA GLU A 120 6.74 10.13 -26.72
C GLU A 120 5.49 9.36 -26.29
N ALA A 121 5.35 9.03 -25.01
CA ALA A 121 4.17 8.43 -24.40
C ALA A 121 3.07 9.45 -23.99
N GLY A 122 3.20 10.72 -24.39
CA GLY A 122 2.21 11.78 -24.09
C GLY A 122 2.22 12.32 -22.66
N LYS A 123 3.18 11.89 -21.83
CA LYS A 123 3.29 12.33 -20.43
C LYS A 123 4.00 13.67 -20.30
N LYS A 124 3.69 14.44 -19.24
CA LYS A 124 4.30 15.74 -18.93
C LYS A 124 4.73 15.79 -17.47
N GLY A 125 5.97 16.18 -17.22
CA GLY A 125 6.52 16.36 -15.87
C GLY A 125 6.63 15.06 -15.08
N GLN A 126 7.86 14.55 -14.88
CA GLN A 126 8.07 13.24 -14.26
C GLN A 126 7.35 13.06 -12.92
N ASN A 127 7.26 14.12 -12.10
CA ASN A 127 6.59 14.08 -10.81
C ASN A 127 5.08 13.76 -10.87
N ALA A 128 4.40 14.11 -11.96
CA ALA A 128 2.96 13.85 -12.12
C ALA A 128 2.68 12.39 -12.50
N TRP A 129 3.61 11.71 -13.16
CA TRP A 129 3.39 10.39 -13.74
C TRP A 129 2.88 9.31 -12.76
N PRO A 130 3.41 9.18 -11.53
CA PRO A 130 2.86 8.24 -10.56
C PRO A 130 1.54 8.73 -9.94
N VAL A 131 1.33 10.05 -9.84
CA VAL A 131 0.10 10.63 -9.29
C VAL A 131 -1.09 10.37 -10.22
N ASP A 132 -0.86 10.45 -11.54
CA ASP A 132 -1.87 10.18 -12.58
C ASP A 132 -2.35 8.72 -12.60
N LEU A 133 -1.62 7.80 -11.94
CA LEU A 133 -1.94 6.37 -11.88
C LEU A 133 -2.70 5.97 -10.61
N LEU A 134 -2.83 6.88 -9.65
CA LEU A 134 -3.56 6.62 -8.41
C LEU A 134 -5.04 6.37 -8.70
N VAL A 135 -5.60 5.41 -7.98
CA VAL A 135 -7.04 5.12 -7.98
C VAL A 135 -7.59 5.18 -6.55
N PRO A 136 -8.92 5.25 -6.35
CA PRO A 136 -9.51 5.29 -5.02
C PRO A 136 -9.01 4.16 -4.10
N GLY A 137 -8.62 4.53 -2.88
CA GLY A 137 -8.08 3.60 -1.87
C GLY A 137 -6.58 3.32 -1.98
N ASP A 138 -5.87 3.96 -2.91
CA ASP A 138 -4.40 3.92 -2.96
C ASP A 138 -3.75 4.80 -1.88
N VAL A 139 -2.51 4.51 -1.54
CA VAL A 139 -1.59 5.41 -0.82
C VAL A 139 -0.43 5.71 -1.73
N TYR A 140 -0.09 6.99 -1.90
CA TYR A 140 1.10 7.37 -2.64
C TYR A 140 2.34 7.18 -1.75
N VAL A 141 3.19 6.24 -2.12
CA VAL A 141 4.38 5.85 -1.36
C VAL A 141 5.62 6.21 -2.17
N ALA A 142 6.47 7.10 -1.68
CA ALA A 142 7.64 7.52 -2.46
C ALA A 142 8.93 7.63 -1.64
N ASN A 143 10.02 7.24 -2.30
CA ASN A 143 11.38 7.42 -1.82
C ASN A 143 12.04 8.61 -2.53
N GLN A 144 12.33 9.67 -1.77
CA GLN A 144 13.05 10.86 -2.24
C GLN A 144 14.51 10.88 -1.76
N PHE A 145 15.08 9.70 -1.49
CA PHE A 145 16.49 9.46 -1.14
C PHE A 145 17.03 10.38 -0.03
N GLY A 146 16.16 10.81 0.89
CA GLY A 146 16.50 11.70 2.01
C GLY A 146 16.80 13.15 1.60
N LEU A 147 16.48 13.57 0.37
CA LEU A 147 16.74 14.95 -0.06
C LEU A 147 15.82 15.93 0.69
N HIS A 148 16.44 16.82 1.47
CA HIS A 148 15.76 17.82 2.27
C HIS A 148 15.67 19.17 1.53
N ILE A 149 16.82 19.81 1.28
CA ILE A 149 16.90 21.07 0.53
C ILE A 149 16.84 20.76 -0.96
N GLY A 150 15.95 21.44 -1.69
CA GLY A 150 15.64 21.10 -3.07
C GLY A 150 14.93 19.75 -3.22
N GLY A 151 14.52 19.13 -2.11
CA GLY A 151 13.86 17.83 -2.08
C GLY A 151 12.38 17.83 -2.45
N PRO A 152 11.56 18.80 -1.97
CA PRO A 152 10.13 18.66 -2.06
C PRO A 152 9.57 18.48 -3.46
N THR A 153 8.93 17.33 -3.65
CA THR A 153 8.07 17.04 -4.81
C THR A 153 6.58 17.13 -4.44
N ILE A 154 6.26 17.08 -3.15
CA ILE A 154 4.90 17.19 -2.63
C ILE A 154 4.71 18.57 -2.00
N GLY A 155 3.81 19.34 -2.60
CA GLY A 155 3.23 20.57 -2.06
C GLY A 155 1.72 20.54 -2.25
N ASP A 156 1.04 21.67 -2.05
CA ASP A 156 -0.43 21.78 -2.06
C ASP A 156 -1.10 21.23 -3.33
N ASN A 157 -0.59 21.57 -4.52
CA ASN A 157 -1.14 21.15 -5.80
C ASN A 157 -1.02 19.63 -6.01
N VAL A 158 0.15 19.08 -5.67
CA VAL A 158 0.40 17.64 -5.80
C VAL A 158 -0.38 16.86 -4.74
N GLY A 159 -0.46 17.38 -3.52
CA GLY A 159 -1.30 16.82 -2.45
C GLY A 159 -2.78 16.77 -2.85
N ASN A 160 -3.31 17.85 -3.42
CA ASN A 160 -4.68 17.89 -3.93
C ASN A 160 -4.90 16.89 -5.06
N ALA A 161 -3.95 16.73 -5.99
CA ALA A 161 -4.05 15.73 -7.05
C ALA A 161 -4.04 14.30 -6.50
N ILE A 162 -3.14 14.00 -5.55
CA ILE A 162 -3.10 12.71 -4.85
C ILE A 162 -4.44 12.43 -4.16
N TYR A 163 -4.95 13.39 -3.38
CA TYR A 163 -6.21 13.24 -2.66
C TYR A 163 -7.41 13.11 -3.60
N THR A 164 -7.44 13.86 -4.70
CA THR A 164 -8.52 13.78 -5.70
C THR A 164 -8.56 12.41 -6.38
N ASN A 165 -7.41 11.82 -6.69
CA ASN A 165 -7.34 10.54 -7.40
C ASN A 165 -7.54 9.34 -6.46
N SER A 166 -7.02 9.42 -5.23
CA SER A 166 -7.00 8.30 -4.28
C SER A 166 -8.02 8.38 -3.14
N GLY A 167 -8.49 9.59 -2.79
CA GLY A 167 -9.24 9.86 -1.57
C GLY A 167 -8.42 9.69 -0.29
N ASN A 168 -7.10 9.64 -0.38
CA ASN A 168 -6.22 9.16 0.69
C ASN A 168 -4.91 9.96 0.79
N GLY A 169 -3.94 9.39 1.49
CA GLY A 169 -2.73 10.05 1.93
C GLY A 169 -1.42 9.66 1.25
N ILE A 170 -0.32 10.00 1.95
CA ILE A 170 1.05 9.74 1.53
C ILE A 170 1.87 9.02 2.61
N VAL A 171 2.82 8.21 2.15
CA VAL A 171 4.05 7.88 2.88
C VAL A 171 5.23 8.34 2.06
N TYR A 172 5.89 9.42 2.48
CA TYR A 172 6.86 10.14 1.69
C TYR A 172 8.21 10.22 2.41
N ASP A 173 9.16 9.37 2.02
CA ASP A 173 10.53 9.39 2.57
C ASP A 173 11.35 10.53 1.95
N GLY A 174 10.97 11.76 2.32
CA GLY A 174 11.48 13.01 1.79
C GLY A 174 10.93 14.24 2.51
N ALA A 175 11.31 15.42 2.03
CA ALA A 175 10.78 16.69 2.51
C ALA A 175 9.50 17.11 1.79
N VAL A 176 8.48 17.58 2.50
CA VAL A 176 7.29 18.23 1.90
C VAL A 176 7.44 19.75 1.94
N ARG A 177 6.59 20.45 1.17
CA ARG A 177 6.41 21.92 1.24
C ARG A 177 4.92 22.27 1.38
N ASP A 178 4.62 23.56 1.47
CA ASP A 178 3.24 24.08 1.47
C ASP A 178 2.32 23.45 2.55
N ILE A 179 2.85 23.25 3.77
CA ILE A 179 2.14 22.57 4.87
C ILE A 179 0.74 23.14 5.14
N ASN A 180 0.55 24.46 5.04
CA ASN A 180 -0.76 25.06 5.29
C ASN A 180 -1.78 24.60 4.24
N GLY A 181 -1.41 24.61 2.96
CA GLY A 181 -2.29 24.10 1.89
C GLY A 181 -2.53 22.59 2.02
N LEU A 182 -1.53 21.81 2.45
CA LEU A 182 -1.71 20.38 2.71
C LEU A 182 -2.67 20.11 3.90
N LYS A 183 -2.63 20.95 4.94
CA LYS A 183 -3.57 20.89 6.07
C LYS A 183 -5.01 21.15 5.64
N GLU A 184 -5.22 22.09 4.72
CA GLU A 184 -6.55 22.50 4.24
C GLU A 184 -7.28 21.37 3.49
N ILE A 185 -6.56 20.35 2.99
CA ILE A 185 -7.18 19.18 2.34
C ILE A 185 -7.99 18.33 3.36
N GLY A 186 -7.67 18.41 4.65
CA GLY A 186 -8.41 17.75 5.73
C GLY A 186 -8.17 16.24 5.80
N GLY A 187 -8.66 15.48 4.81
CA GLY A 187 -8.56 14.02 4.76
C GLY A 187 -7.20 13.47 4.30
N PHE A 188 -6.23 14.35 4.06
CA PHE A 188 -4.91 13.98 3.56
C PHE A 188 -3.98 13.51 4.69
N THR A 189 -4.15 12.26 5.12
CA THR A 189 -3.26 11.65 6.11
C THR A 189 -1.84 11.54 5.55
N SER A 190 -0.82 11.91 6.32
CA SER A 190 0.54 12.02 5.78
C SER A 190 1.57 11.56 6.79
N TYR A 191 2.53 10.78 6.29
CA TYR A 191 3.75 10.38 6.98
C TYR A 191 4.91 10.83 6.10
N PHE A 192 5.72 11.76 6.59
CA PHE A 192 6.84 12.30 5.81
C PHE A 192 8.08 12.56 6.68
N THR A 193 9.24 12.71 6.05
CA THR A 193 10.51 12.80 6.79
C THR A 193 10.79 14.22 7.30
N SER A 194 10.52 15.28 6.52
CA SER A 194 10.81 16.65 6.96
C SER A 194 10.04 17.73 6.18
N TYR A 195 10.20 19.00 6.55
CA TYR A 195 9.66 20.15 5.83
C TYR A 195 10.77 21.07 5.35
N HIS A 196 10.68 21.53 4.11
CA HIS A 196 11.55 22.61 3.61
C HIS A 196 10.80 23.48 2.59
N PRO A 197 10.97 24.82 2.59
CA PRO A 197 10.21 25.70 1.69
C PRO A 197 10.67 25.68 0.22
N SER A 198 11.77 25.00 -0.10
CA SER A 198 12.27 24.84 -1.47
C SER A 198 11.43 23.86 -2.30
N HIS A 199 11.82 23.66 -3.55
CA HIS A 199 11.30 22.56 -4.37
C HIS A 199 12.37 21.89 -5.22
N HIS A 200 12.04 20.71 -5.73
CA HIS A 200 12.87 19.96 -6.64
C HIS A 200 12.99 20.58 -8.04
N ASN A 201 14.08 20.22 -8.73
CA ASN A 201 14.38 20.62 -10.10
C ASN A 201 14.17 22.12 -10.35
N GLN A 202 14.78 22.96 -9.51
CA GLN A 202 14.80 24.41 -9.72
C GLN A 202 15.49 24.74 -11.04
N SER A 203 15.22 25.94 -11.57
CA SER A 203 15.80 26.35 -12.86
C SER A 203 17.33 26.26 -12.81
N GLY A 204 17.91 25.42 -13.68
CA GLY A 204 19.36 25.18 -13.74
C GLY A 204 19.91 24.13 -12.76
N ASP A 205 19.08 23.52 -11.92
CA ASP A 205 19.48 22.53 -10.92
C ASP A 205 18.65 21.25 -11.05
N LEU A 206 19.10 20.32 -11.90
CA LEU A 206 18.54 18.97 -11.97
C LEU A 206 19.04 18.15 -10.78
N ASN A 207 18.29 18.16 -9.69
CA ASN A 207 18.68 17.53 -8.43
C ASN A 207 17.96 16.18 -8.17
N THR A 208 16.84 15.91 -8.86
CA THR A 208 16.10 14.65 -8.74
C THR A 208 15.56 14.15 -10.08
N MET A 209 15.45 12.83 -10.22
CA MET A 209 14.83 12.17 -11.36
C MET A 209 13.97 11.00 -10.89
N LEU A 210 12.83 10.75 -11.56
CA LEU A 210 11.98 9.59 -11.30
C LEU A 210 12.54 8.40 -12.07
N THR A 211 12.92 7.34 -11.37
CA THR A 211 13.57 6.15 -11.95
C THR A 211 12.72 4.90 -11.89
N GLY A 212 11.60 4.93 -11.17
CA GLY A 212 10.70 3.78 -11.06
C GLY A 212 9.31 4.18 -10.59
N ILE A 213 8.30 3.59 -11.23
CA ILE A 213 6.91 3.61 -10.78
C ILE A 213 6.46 2.15 -10.61
N ASN A 214 5.85 1.83 -9.48
CA ASN A 214 5.45 0.49 -9.08
C ASN A 214 6.58 -0.57 -9.01
N THR A 215 7.83 -0.17 -9.20
CA THR A 215 9.02 -0.98 -8.93
C THR A 215 9.21 -1.18 -7.42
N PRO A 216 9.91 -2.24 -6.96
CA PRO A 216 10.36 -2.32 -5.58
C PRO A 216 11.08 -1.04 -5.16
N THR A 217 10.69 -0.48 -4.02
CA THR A 217 11.32 0.73 -3.48
C THR A 217 11.67 0.56 -2.02
N LYS A 218 12.68 1.29 -1.56
CA LYS A 218 13.08 1.31 -0.17
C LYS A 218 12.43 2.50 0.52
N ILE A 219 11.64 2.25 1.56
CA ILE A 219 11.13 3.29 2.46
C ILE A 219 11.76 3.02 3.82
N ARG A 220 12.73 3.86 4.21
CA ARG A 220 13.57 3.61 5.40
C ARG A 220 14.15 2.19 5.37
N GLN A 221 13.87 1.34 6.36
CA GLN A 221 14.34 -0.05 6.40
C GLN A 221 13.52 -1.03 5.54
N VAL A 222 12.38 -0.60 5.03
CA VAL A 222 11.36 -1.48 4.43
C VAL A 222 11.58 -1.57 2.92
N THR A 223 11.50 -2.79 2.39
CA THR A 223 11.27 -2.99 0.95
C THR A 223 9.76 -2.98 0.74
N VAL A 224 9.28 -2.02 -0.05
CA VAL A 224 7.86 -1.84 -0.37
C VAL A 224 7.64 -2.21 -1.83
N MET A 225 6.63 -3.03 -2.06
CA MET A 225 6.13 -3.35 -3.39
C MET A 225 4.79 -2.66 -3.64
N ALA A 226 4.52 -2.32 -4.89
CA ALA A 226 3.20 -1.82 -5.27
C ALA A 226 2.12 -2.87 -4.94
N GLY A 227 1.03 -2.43 -4.33
CA GLY A 227 -0.06 -3.29 -3.85
C GLY A 227 0.08 -3.77 -2.40
N ASP A 228 1.23 -3.55 -1.74
CA ASP A 228 1.34 -3.73 -0.29
C ASP A 228 0.28 -2.86 0.42
N VAL A 229 -0.30 -3.38 1.49
CA VAL A 229 -1.22 -2.60 2.32
C VAL A 229 -0.40 -1.74 3.28
N VAL A 230 -0.56 -0.43 3.15
CA VAL A 230 -0.03 0.54 4.10
C VAL A 230 -0.97 0.60 5.30
N LEU A 231 -0.42 0.49 6.50
CA LEU A 231 -1.10 0.80 7.78
C LEU A 231 -0.26 1.86 8.49
N GLY A 232 -0.69 3.12 8.41
CA GLY A 232 -0.09 4.23 9.14
C GLY A 232 -0.98 4.65 10.31
N ARG A 233 -0.48 4.55 11.53
CA ARG A 233 -1.13 5.03 12.75
C ARG A 233 -0.06 5.29 13.81
N ASP A 234 -0.43 5.98 14.90
CA ASP A 234 0.43 6.09 16.09
C ASP A 234 1.87 6.56 15.80
N GLY A 235 2.06 7.41 14.77
CA GLY A 235 3.36 7.95 14.35
C GLY A 235 4.28 6.98 13.57
N ALA A 236 3.78 5.81 13.19
CA ALA A 236 4.52 4.78 12.47
C ALA A 236 3.75 4.22 11.26
N VAL A 237 4.44 3.45 10.43
CA VAL A 237 3.89 2.83 9.22
C VAL A 237 4.33 1.37 9.13
N SER A 238 3.37 0.46 9.00
CA SER A 238 3.58 -0.93 8.60
C SER A 238 3.26 -1.12 7.12
N PHE A 239 4.07 -1.92 6.41
CA PHE A 239 3.84 -2.28 5.00
C PHE A 239 3.56 -3.78 4.90
N ILE A 240 2.30 -4.14 4.80
CA ILE A 240 1.82 -5.51 4.88
C ILE A 240 1.76 -6.10 3.47
N PRO A 241 2.49 -7.18 3.16
CA PRO A 241 2.36 -7.86 1.87
C PRO A 241 0.90 -8.23 1.58
N PRO A 242 0.43 -8.09 0.33
CA PRO A 242 -1.01 -8.19 0.02
C PRO A 242 -1.61 -9.55 0.38
N HIS A 243 -0.86 -10.64 0.20
CA HIS A 243 -1.29 -11.99 0.54
C HIS A 243 -1.42 -12.24 2.06
N LEU A 244 -0.87 -11.35 2.90
CA LEU A 244 -1.01 -11.41 4.36
C LEU A 244 -2.09 -10.49 4.91
N ALA A 245 -2.64 -9.57 4.10
CA ALA A 245 -3.55 -8.53 4.58
C ALA A 245 -4.78 -9.10 5.30
N GLU A 246 -5.44 -10.11 4.71
CA GLU A 246 -6.60 -10.76 5.33
C GLU A 246 -6.20 -11.50 6.61
N LYS A 247 -5.06 -12.19 6.61
CA LYS A 247 -4.56 -12.91 7.78
C LYS A 247 -4.29 -11.97 8.95
N VAL A 248 -3.70 -10.80 8.67
CA VAL A 248 -3.46 -9.75 9.66
C VAL A 248 -4.77 -9.30 10.30
N VAL A 249 -5.76 -8.96 9.47
CA VAL A 249 -7.06 -8.48 9.93
C VAL A 249 -7.78 -9.53 10.77
N VAL A 250 -7.89 -10.76 10.27
CA VAL A 250 -8.53 -11.88 10.98
C VAL A 250 -7.86 -12.15 12.33
N THR A 251 -6.53 -12.08 12.37
CA THR A 251 -5.77 -12.27 13.62
C THR A 251 -6.06 -11.14 14.61
N SER A 252 -6.03 -9.88 14.16
CA SER A 252 -6.35 -8.71 14.99
C SER A 252 -7.76 -8.79 15.58
N GLU A 253 -8.75 -9.21 14.80
CA GLU A 253 -10.12 -9.39 15.30
C GLU A 253 -10.20 -10.43 16.42
N ILE A 254 -9.48 -11.55 16.30
CA ILE A 254 -9.41 -12.58 17.36
C ILE A 254 -8.73 -12.01 18.60
N VAL A 255 -7.60 -11.32 18.45
CA VAL A 255 -6.87 -10.70 19.56
C VAL A 255 -7.76 -9.69 20.29
N ARG A 256 -8.40 -8.78 19.55
CA ARG A 256 -9.33 -7.79 20.11
C ARG A 256 -10.46 -8.44 20.91
N LEU A 257 -11.08 -9.50 20.39
CA LEU A 257 -12.13 -10.23 21.11
C LEU A 257 -11.60 -10.89 22.39
N ARG A 258 -10.41 -11.48 22.33
CA ARG A 258 -9.77 -12.09 23.52
C ARG A 258 -9.44 -11.04 24.58
N ASP A 259 -8.95 -9.88 24.17
CA ASP A 259 -8.63 -8.77 25.07
C ASP A 259 -9.90 -8.20 25.71
N MET A 260 -10.97 -8.00 24.93
CA MET A 260 -12.26 -7.56 25.46
C MET A 260 -12.79 -8.53 26.53
N PHE A 261 -12.77 -9.83 26.25
CA PHE A 261 -13.15 -10.87 27.21
C PHE A 261 -12.26 -10.85 28.45
N GLY A 262 -10.94 -10.84 28.27
CA GLY A 262 -9.97 -10.83 29.35
C GLY A 262 -10.14 -9.64 30.28
N HIS A 263 -10.21 -8.43 29.71
CA HIS A 263 -10.47 -7.19 30.47
C HIS A 263 -11.81 -7.23 31.21
N GLN A 264 -12.85 -7.79 30.60
CA GLN A 264 -14.13 -7.95 31.27
C GLN A 264 -14.02 -8.90 32.47
N ARG A 265 -13.51 -10.12 32.26
CA ARG A 265 -13.43 -11.15 33.31
C ARG A 265 -12.50 -10.77 34.47
N ILE A 266 -11.43 -10.03 34.19
CA ILE A 266 -10.55 -9.46 35.23
C ILE A 266 -11.32 -8.45 36.08
N ARG A 267 -12.08 -7.53 35.47
CA ARG A 267 -12.90 -6.55 36.21
C ARG A 267 -14.01 -7.21 37.04
N GLU A 268 -14.55 -8.32 36.56
CA GLU A 268 -15.54 -9.14 37.28
C GLU A 268 -14.92 -9.99 38.40
N GLY A 269 -13.60 -10.08 38.48
CA GLY A 269 -12.89 -10.91 39.47
C GLY A 269 -12.98 -12.42 39.20
N VAL A 270 -13.38 -12.82 37.99
CA VAL A 270 -13.51 -14.23 37.58
C VAL A 270 -12.13 -14.85 37.33
N TYR A 271 -11.23 -14.10 36.68
CA TYR A 271 -9.85 -14.51 36.43
C TYR A 271 -8.86 -13.45 36.87
N THR A 272 -7.66 -13.88 37.22
CA THR A 272 -6.53 -12.98 37.49
C THR A 272 -5.85 -12.53 36.20
N ALA A 273 -5.11 -11.42 36.26
CA ALA A 273 -4.32 -10.95 35.12
C ALA A 273 -3.33 -12.01 34.63
N GLY A 274 -2.67 -12.75 35.54
CA GLY A 274 -1.72 -13.80 35.15
C GLY A 274 -2.35 -15.00 34.42
N GLN A 275 -3.63 -15.30 34.70
CA GLN A 275 -4.37 -16.34 33.97
C GLN A 275 -4.71 -15.90 32.54
N ILE A 276 -5.01 -14.60 32.35
CA ILE A 276 -5.39 -14.06 31.04
C ILE A 276 -4.17 -13.75 30.16
N ASP A 277 -3.04 -13.34 30.75
CA ASP A 277 -1.81 -12.96 30.04
C ASP A 277 -0.94 -14.17 29.61
N THR A 278 -1.44 -15.39 29.81
CA THR A 278 -0.73 -16.63 29.45
C THR A 278 -1.60 -17.50 28.55
N ARG A 279 -1.09 -18.68 28.16
CA ARG A 279 -1.90 -19.66 27.44
C ARG A 279 -3.09 -20.03 28.33
N TRP A 280 -4.30 -19.73 27.86
CA TRP A 280 -5.53 -20.02 28.57
C TRP A 280 -5.72 -21.52 28.77
N ALA A 281 -6.14 -21.88 29.98
CA ALA A 281 -6.61 -23.23 30.29
C ALA A 281 -7.95 -23.50 29.60
N ASP A 282 -8.30 -24.77 29.42
CA ASP A 282 -9.52 -25.20 28.71
C ASP A 282 -10.80 -24.59 29.28
N GLU A 283 -10.84 -24.31 30.60
CA GLU A 283 -11.97 -23.65 31.24
C GLU A 283 -12.17 -22.22 30.75
N ILE A 284 -11.08 -21.45 30.60
CA ILE A 284 -11.11 -20.07 30.09
C ILE A 284 -11.43 -20.08 28.60
N GLU A 285 -10.92 -21.05 27.84
CA GLU A 285 -11.24 -21.18 26.42
C GLU A 285 -12.71 -21.53 26.16
N LYS A 286 -13.32 -22.36 27.02
CA LYS A 286 -14.76 -22.65 26.99
C LYS A 286 -15.58 -21.43 27.37
N ASP A 287 -15.19 -20.72 28.43
CA ASP A 287 -15.85 -19.48 28.85
C ASP A 287 -15.81 -18.42 27.75
N PHE A 288 -14.65 -18.20 27.11
CA PHE A 288 -14.55 -17.26 25.99
C PHE A 288 -15.45 -17.68 24.81
N SER A 289 -15.53 -18.98 24.49
CA SER A 289 -16.39 -19.47 23.42
C SER A 289 -17.88 -19.25 23.74
N GLN A 290 -18.28 -19.43 25.00
CA GLN A 290 -19.63 -19.10 25.45
C GLN A 290 -19.89 -17.59 25.40
N TRP A 291 -18.93 -16.78 25.87
CA TRP A 291 -19.01 -15.33 25.83
C TRP A 291 -19.18 -14.78 24.41
N LEU A 292 -18.47 -15.34 23.43
CA LEU A 292 -18.65 -15.02 22.01
C LEU A 292 -20.05 -15.39 21.51
N THR A 293 -20.58 -16.54 21.93
CA THR A 293 -21.92 -17.01 21.54
C THR A 293 -23.01 -16.11 22.10
N ASP A 294 -22.90 -15.74 23.38
CA ASP A 294 -23.88 -14.93 24.09
C ASP A 294 -23.93 -13.47 23.62
N ARG A 295 -22.83 -12.97 23.03
CA ARG A 295 -22.66 -11.57 22.66
C ARG A 295 -22.42 -11.36 21.16
N MET A 296 -22.70 -12.37 20.35
CA MET A 296 -22.36 -12.38 18.93
C MET A 296 -22.87 -11.15 18.16
N ASP A 297 -24.01 -10.60 18.58
CA ASP A 297 -24.65 -9.44 17.94
C ASP A 297 -24.15 -8.07 18.49
N ASP A 298 -23.41 -8.06 19.60
CA ASP A 298 -22.96 -6.85 20.30
C ASP A 298 -21.45 -6.57 20.14
N LEU A 299 -20.71 -7.46 19.46
CA LEU A 299 -19.26 -7.41 19.36
C LEU A 299 -18.79 -6.59 18.14
N PRO A 300 -17.60 -5.95 18.21
CA PRO A 300 -17.07 -5.09 17.14
C PRO A 300 -16.40 -5.90 16.02
N VAL A 301 -16.93 -7.10 15.74
CA VAL A 301 -16.46 -8.04 14.72
C VAL A 301 -17.70 -8.64 14.07
N PRO A 302 -17.74 -8.79 12.72
CA PRO A 302 -18.91 -9.35 12.04
C PRO A 302 -19.31 -10.72 12.57
N ARG A 303 -20.62 -10.98 12.57
CA ARG A 303 -21.20 -12.24 13.07
C ARG A 303 -20.61 -13.46 12.39
N GLU A 304 -20.45 -13.40 11.08
CA GLU A 304 -19.89 -14.47 10.25
C GLU A 304 -18.46 -14.81 10.66
N GLN A 305 -17.69 -13.78 11.02
CA GLN A 305 -16.31 -13.93 11.48
C GLN A 305 -16.25 -14.57 12.88
N ILE A 306 -17.13 -14.17 13.80
CA ILE A 306 -17.24 -14.81 15.11
C ILE A 306 -17.61 -16.30 14.97
N GLN A 307 -18.54 -16.62 14.07
CA GLN A 307 -18.90 -18.01 13.76
C GLN A 307 -17.71 -18.80 13.24
N GLU A 308 -16.89 -18.20 12.38
CA GLU A 308 -15.68 -18.85 11.85
C GLU A 308 -14.63 -19.08 12.94
N ILE A 309 -14.46 -18.14 13.88
CA ILE A 309 -13.61 -18.31 15.05
C ILE A 309 -14.09 -19.49 15.91
N LEU A 310 -15.40 -19.60 16.14
CA LEU A 310 -15.98 -20.69 16.92
C LEU A 310 -15.82 -22.06 16.24
N LYS A 311 -15.91 -22.16 14.91
CA LYS A 311 -15.70 -23.42 14.18
C LYS A 311 -14.26 -23.92 14.26
N ASN A 312 -13.29 -23.02 14.21
CA ASN A 312 -11.87 -23.37 14.18
C ASN A 312 -11.31 -23.72 15.56
N ARG A 313 -12.13 -23.66 16.62
CA ARG A 313 -11.76 -24.09 17.97
C ARG A 313 -12.05 -25.58 18.15
N THR A 314 -11.01 -26.39 18.01
CA THR A 314 -11.05 -27.80 18.42
C THR A 314 -10.90 -27.90 19.93
N TRP A 315 -11.97 -28.34 20.60
CA TRP A 315 -12.00 -28.72 22.01
C TRP A 315 -11.50 -30.14 22.24
#